data_AF-A0A847P8A5-F1
#
_entry.id   AF-A0A847P8A5-F1
#
_cell.length_a   1.000
_cell.length_b   1.000
_cell.length_c   1.000
_cell.angle_alpha   90.00
_cell.angle_beta   90.00
_cell.angle_gamma   90.00
#
_symmetry.space_group_name_H-M   'P 1'
#
loop_
_entity.id
_entity.type
_entity.pdbx_description
1 polymer ?
#
loop_
_entity_poly.entity_id
_entity_poly.type
_entity_poly.pdbx_seq_one_letter_code
_entity_poly.pdbx_strand_id
1 'polypeptide(L)'
;MKETKRMARVALIGAFLFCTFFSLSNILYLEAITLMIIAVAMVFDRRDSFQSSLVFGVLLILYMGLTPWSIMYFIIYPCYSLLTNYLKPLLKSKEWLLIVYGFILSCSTGLILDLPFILVSELVTIYYILTGLKTSLIQGTLTAMEIALIYKPLEKILFKIKEMHK
;
A
#
# COMPACT_ATOMS: atom_id res chain seq x y z
N MET A 1 23.66 -17.85 3.95
CA MET A 1 23.87 -16.65 3.10
C MET A 1 22.68 -16.26 2.23
N LYS A 2 22.04 -17.18 1.46
CA LYS A 2 20.88 -16.82 0.61
C LYS A 2 19.69 -16.25 1.40
N GLU A 3 19.32 -16.87 2.52
CA GLU A 3 18.25 -16.36 3.39
C GLU A 3 18.60 -15.01 4.02
N THR A 4 19.86 -14.81 4.43
CA THR A 4 20.33 -13.53 4.98
C THR A 4 20.18 -12.38 3.98
N LYS A 5 20.55 -12.60 2.71
CA LYS A 5 20.38 -11.62 1.63
C LYS A 5 18.89 -11.33 1.37
N ARG A 6 18.03 -12.35 1.45
CA ARG A 6 16.57 -12.19 1.30
C ARG A 6 15.98 -11.35 2.43
N MET A 7 16.33 -11.65 3.67
CA MET A 7 15.89 -10.89 4.84
C MET A 7 16.32 -9.42 4.77
N ALA A 8 17.58 -9.16 4.38
CA ALA A 8 18.08 -7.79 4.19
C ALA A 8 17.28 -7.04 3.12
N ARG A 9 16.98 -7.68 1.98
CA ARG A 9 16.14 -7.10 0.93
C ARG A 9 14.73 -6.79 1.42
N VAL A 10 14.10 -7.71 2.14
CA VAL A 10 12.76 -7.50 2.73
C VAL A 10 12.77 -6.31 3.69
N ALA A 11 13.80 -6.21 4.55
CA ALA A 11 13.96 -5.10 5.46
C ALA A 11 14.15 -3.76 4.72
N LEU A 12 14.98 -3.73 3.67
CA LEU A 12 15.21 -2.55 2.84
C LEU A 12 13.94 -2.10 2.12
N ILE A 13 13.18 -3.04 1.53
CA ILE A 13 11.91 -2.71 0.88
C ILE A 13 10.90 -2.19 1.91
N GLY A 14 10.78 -2.84 3.07
CA GLY A 14 9.91 -2.37 4.14
C GLY A 14 10.27 -0.98 4.66
N ALA A 15 11.56 -0.70 4.83
CA ALA A 15 12.06 0.63 5.18
C ALA A 15 11.77 1.65 4.07
N PHE A 16 11.92 1.28 2.80
CA PHE A 16 11.62 2.17 1.67
C PHE A 16 10.13 2.52 1.62
N LEU A 17 9.24 1.54 1.83
CA LEU A 17 7.80 1.77 1.97
C LEU A 17 7.51 2.76 3.10
N PHE A 18 8.19 2.61 4.25
CA PHE A 18 8.06 3.53 5.36
C PHE A 18 8.54 4.95 5.01
N CYS A 19 9.69 5.07 4.35
CA CYS A 19 10.20 6.35 3.88
C CYS A 19 9.26 7.04 2.89
N THR A 20 8.62 6.29 1.99
CA THR A 20 7.60 6.85 1.07
C THR A 20 6.42 7.41 1.85
N PHE A 21 5.89 6.63 2.81
CA PHE A 21 4.79 7.08 3.67
C PHE A 21 5.17 8.34 4.45
N PHE A 22 6.35 8.35 5.07
CA PHE A 22 6.82 9.49 5.87
C PHE A 22 7.07 10.74 5.01
N SER A 23 7.72 10.59 3.86
CA SER A 23 8.08 11.74 3.01
C SER A 23 6.87 12.42 2.39
N LEU A 24 5.79 11.65 2.15
CA LEU A 24 4.57 12.14 1.52
C LEU A 24 3.44 12.37 2.52
N SER A 25 3.70 12.24 3.83
CA SER A 25 2.73 12.37 4.93
C SER A 25 1.86 13.63 4.85
N ASN A 26 2.41 14.72 4.32
CA ASN A 26 1.76 16.03 4.27
C ASN A 26 1.02 16.30 2.95
N ILE A 27 1.08 15.38 1.97
CA ILE A 27 0.55 15.61 0.62
C ILE A 27 -0.31 14.44 0.14
N LEU A 28 0.27 13.26 -0.02
CA LEU A 28 -0.30 12.12 -0.81
C LEU A 28 0.08 10.76 -0.20
N TYR A 29 0.11 10.67 1.13
CA TYR A 29 0.73 9.52 1.77
C TYR A 29 -0.03 8.21 1.61
N LEU A 30 -1.37 8.27 1.52
CA LEU A 30 -2.23 7.09 1.35
C LEU A 30 -2.18 6.56 -0.07
N GLU A 31 -2.11 7.46 -1.05
CA GLU A 31 -2.04 7.18 -2.47
C GLU A 31 -0.70 6.54 -2.80
N ALA A 32 0.38 7.20 -2.39
CA ALA A 32 1.73 6.78 -2.71
C ALA A 32 2.11 5.46 -2.04
N ILE A 33 1.70 5.23 -0.79
CA ILE A 33 1.95 3.94 -0.14
C ILE A 33 1.16 2.82 -0.82
N THR A 34 -0.08 3.08 -1.24
CA THR A 34 -0.92 2.10 -1.94
C THR A 34 -0.28 1.73 -3.29
N LEU A 35 0.14 2.73 -4.08
CA LEU A 35 0.93 2.50 -5.31
C LEU A 35 2.16 1.64 -5.03
N MET A 36 2.94 2.00 -4.02
CA MET A 36 4.20 1.32 -3.71
C MET A 36 3.99 -0.13 -3.28
N ILE A 37 2.96 -0.40 -2.47
CA ILE A 37 2.58 -1.76 -2.08
C ILE A 37 2.20 -2.58 -3.32
N ILE A 38 1.38 -2.02 -4.22
CA ILE A 38 1.00 -2.67 -5.47
C ILE A 38 2.24 -2.94 -6.33
N ALA A 39 3.13 -1.95 -6.51
CA ALA A 39 4.32 -2.07 -7.33
C ALA A 39 5.29 -3.14 -6.79
N VAL A 40 5.55 -3.15 -5.48
CA VAL A 40 6.36 -4.18 -4.83
C VAL A 40 5.70 -5.56 -5.00
N ALA A 41 4.39 -5.65 -4.81
CA ALA A 41 3.66 -6.90 -4.99
C ALA A 41 3.68 -7.38 -6.44
N MET A 42 3.70 -6.50 -7.44
CA MET A 42 3.76 -6.84 -8.86
C MET A 42 5.14 -7.37 -9.32
N VAL A 43 6.21 -6.92 -8.65
CA VAL A 43 7.60 -7.25 -9.01
C VAL A 43 8.16 -8.41 -8.18
N PHE A 44 8.01 -8.35 -6.85
CA PHE A 44 8.59 -9.33 -5.92
C PHE A 44 7.66 -10.54 -5.75
N ASP A 45 8.21 -11.59 -5.14
CA ASP A 45 7.46 -12.83 -4.88
C ASP A 45 6.53 -12.63 -3.69
N ARG A 46 5.46 -13.43 -3.61
CA ARG A 46 4.40 -13.30 -2.58
C ARG A 46 4.96 -13.20 -1.18
N ARG A 47 5.92 -14.06 -0.84
CA ARG A 47 6.55 -14.10 0.50
C ARG A 47 7.30 -12.80 0.81
N ASP A 48 8.10 -12.31 -0.14
CA ASP A 48 8.95 -11.15 0.09
C ASP A 48 8.11 -9.86 0.14
N SER A 49 7.10 -9.71 -0.72
CA SER A 49 6.19 -8.56 -0.69
C SER A 49 5.35 -8.52 0.59
N PHE A 50 4.82 -9.66 1.03
CA PHE A 50 4.06 -9.75 2.27
C PHE A 50 4.93 -9.45 3.50
N GLN A 51 6.14 -10.00 3.57
CA GLN A 51 7.04 -9.72 4.69
C GLN A 51 7.50 -8.26 4.69
N SER A 52 7.70 -7.65 3.52
CA SER A 52 8.12 -6.24 3.43
C SER A 52 7.02 -5.29 3.91
N SER A 53 5.75 -5.59 3.58
CA SER A 53 4.60 -4.82 4.07
C SER A 53 4.37 -4.99 5.58
N LEU A 54 4.68 -6.16 6.15
CA LEU A 54 4.71 -6.34 7.60
C LEU A 54 5.80 -5.49 8.27
N VAL A 55 7.03 -5.49 7.72
CA VAL A 55 8.12 -4.65 8.24
C VAL A 55 7.72 -3.17 8.20
N PHE A 56 7.14 -2.72 7.09
CA PHE A 56 6.57 -1.37 6.99
C PHE A 56 5.57 -1.08 8.11
N GLY A 57 4.58 -1.95 8.32
CA GLY A 57 3.57 -1.74 9.34
C GLY A 57 4.14 -1.73 10.78
N VAL A 58 5.16 -2.55 11.07
CA VAL A 58 5.86 -2.50 12.36
C VAL A 58 6.57 -1.15 12.54
N LEU A 59 7.30 -0.69 11.53
CA LEU A 59 7.96 0.63 11.56
C LEU A 59 6.94 1.75 11.75
N LEU A 60 5.78 1.64 11.11
CA LEU A 60 4.70 2.63 11.23
C LEU A 60 4.13 2.69 12.65
N ILE A 61 3.89 1.53 13.28
CA ILE A 61 3.43 1.47 14.68
C ILE A 61 4.49 2.03 15.63
N LEU A 62 5.77 1.73 15.39
CA LEU A 62 6.87 2.29 16.19
C LEU A 62 6.97 3.82 16.07
N TYR A 63 6.66 4.37 14.89
CA TYR A 63 6.71 5.80 14.64
C TYR A 63 5.47 6.56 15.17
N MET A 64 4.26 6.09 14.87
CA MET A 64 3.02 6.78 15.23
C MET A 64 2.41 6.34 16.57
N GLY A 65 3.00 5.33 17.21
CA GLY A 65 2.44 4.66 18.37
C GLY A 65 1.32 3.68 18.01
N LEU A 66 0.82 2.98 19.03
CA LEU A 66 -0.28 2.02 18.91
C LEU A 66 -1.62 2.77 18.92
N THR A 67 -2.11 3.15 17.74
CA THR A 67 -3.39 3.82 17.54
C THR A 67 -4.31 2.94 16.71
N PRO A 68 -5.64 3.14 16.75
CA PRO A 68 -6.56 2.38 15.90
C PRO A 68 -6.17 2.43 14.41
N TRP A 69 -5.76 3.59 13.91
CA TRP A 69 -5.30 3.77 12.53
C TRP A 69 -4.01 3.01 12.23
N SER A 70 -2.99 3.05 13.11
CA SER A 70 -1.73 2.33 12.87
C SER A 70 -1.93 0.81 12.84
N ILE A 71 -2.85 0.28 13.66
CA ILE A 71 -3.28 -1.11 13.60
C ILE A 71 -3.98 -1.42 12.27
N MET A 72 -4.86 -0.53 11.79
CA MET A 72 -5.52 -0.73 10.50
C MET A 72 -4.53 -0.76 9.34
N TYR A 73 -3.59 0.18 9.28
CA TYR A 73 -2.54 0.15 8.25
C TYR A 73 -1.72 -1.14 8.30
N PHE A 74 -1.37 -1.62 9.51
CA PHE A 74 -0.64 -2.88 9.70
C PHE A 74 -1.41 -4.10 9.15
N ILE A 75 -2.75 -4.07 9.14
CA ILE A 75 -3.58 -5.15 8.61
C ILE A 75 -3.85 -4.98 7.10
N ILE A 76 -4.22 -3.78 6.68
CA ILE A 76 -4.67 -3.49 5.31
C ILE A 76 -3.55 -3.73 4.30
N TYR A 77 -2.36 -3.19 4.52
CA TYR A 77 -1.30 -3.21 3.50
C TYR A 77 -0.71 -4.60 3.24
N PRO A 78 -0.49 -5.47 4.24
CA PRO A 78 -0.16 -6.86 3.99
C PRO A 78 -1.27 -7.63 3.26
N CYS A 79 -2.54 -7.37 3.57
CA CYS A 79 -3.68 -7.94 2.84
C CYS A 79 -3.69 -7.49 1.38
N TYR A 80 -3.41 -6.21 1.12
CA TYR A 80 -3.34 -5.67 -0.24
C TYR A 80 -2.17 -6.27 -1.02
N SER A 81 -1.01 -6.42 -0.39
CA SER A 81 0.13 -7.13 -0.97
C SER A 81 -0.22 -8.56 -1.40
N LEU A 82 -0.95 -9.31 -0.55
CA LEU A 82 -1.39 -10.66 -0.86
C LEU A 82 -2.40 -10.67 -2.02
N LEU A 83 -3.40 -9.80 -1.98
CA LEU A 83 -4.43 -9.68 -3.00
C LEU A 83 -3.83 -9.32 -4.36
N THR A 84 -2.89 -8.36 -4.38
CA THR A 84 -2.19 -7.96 -5.61
C THR A 84 -1.35 -9.12 -6.16
N ASN A 85 -0.66 -9.87 -5.30
CA ASN A 85 0.09 -11.04 -5.75
C ASN A 85 -0.80 -12.14 -6.33
N TYR A 86 -2.00 -12.34 -5.78
CA TYR A 86 -2.98 -13.29 -6.30
C TYR A 86 -3.52 -12.85 -7.68
N LEU A 87 -3.87 -11.57 -7.81
CA LEU A 87 -4.41 -11.01 -9.06
C LEU A 87 -3.33 -10.65 -10.10
N LYS A 88 -2.05 -10.76 -9.75
CA LYS A 88 -0.89 -10.40 -10.58
C LYS A 88 -0.99 -10.87 -12.04
N PRO A 89 -1.36 -12.14 -12.36
CA PRO A 89 -1.45 -12.58 -13.75
C PRO A 89 -2.48 -11.79 -14.57
N LEU A 90 -3.62 -11.47 -13.93
CA LEU A 90 -4.70 -10.69 -14.54
C LEU A 90 -4.30 -9.21 -14.68
N LEU A 91 -3.68 -8.64 -13.64
CA LEU A 91 -3.24 -7.23 -13.64
C LEU A 91 -2.11 -6.97 -14.64
N LYS A 92 -1.25 -7.96 -14.92
CA LYS A 92 -0.22 -7.85 -15.96
C LYS A 92 -0.77 -7.92 -17.38
N SER A 93 -1.97 -8.45 -17.58
CA SER A 93 -2.54 -8.63 -18.91
C SER A 93 -2.93 -7.31 -19.57
N LYS A 94 -3.42 -6.34 -18.78
CA LYS A 94 -3.89 -5.03 -19.28
C LYS A 94 -3.60 -3.94 -18.27
N GLU A 95 -2.95 -2.87 -18.72
CA GLU A 95 -2.54 -1.75 -17.87
C GLU A 95 -3.74 -1.03 -17.23
N TRP A 96 -4.86 -0.91 -17.95
CA TRP A 96 -6.06 -0.28 -17.40
C TRP A 96 -6.66 -1.06 -16.22
N LEU A 97 -6.49 -2.39 -16.16
CA LEU A 97 -6.93 -3.19 -15.01
C LEU A 97 -6.15 -2.82 -13.76
N LEU A 98 -4.85 -2.53 -13.89
CA LEU A 98 -4.02 -2.09 -12.78
C LEU A 98 -4.44 -0.71 -12.25
N ILE A 99 -4.77 0.21 -13.16
CA ILE A 99 -5.26 1.56 -12.82
C ILE A 99 -6.59 1.46 -12.05
N VAL A 100 -7.56 0.70 -12.58
CA VAL A 100 -8.85 0.48 -11.92
C VAL A 100 -8.68 -0.24 -10.58
N TYR A 101 -7.77 -1.21 -10.51
CA TYR A 101 -7.48 -1.93 -9.29
C TYR A 101 -6.93 -1.01 -8.19
N GLY A 102 -5.96 -0.15 -8.52
CA GLY A 102 -5.42 0.81 -7.57
C GLY A 102 -6.44 1.87 -7.11
N PHE A 103 -7.31 2.31 -8.02
CA PHE A 103 -8.45 3.15 -7.67
C PHE A 103 -9.33 2.51 -6.59
N ILE A 104 -9.73 1.25 -6.82
CA ILE A 104 -10.61 0.50 -5.90
C ILE A 104 -9.93 0.30 -4.55
N LEU A 105 -8.66 -0.12 -4.52
CA LEU A 105 -7.93 -0.32 -3.28
C LEU A 105 -7.78 0.96 -2.46
N SER A 106 -7.43 2.07 -3.12
CA SER A 106 -7.22 3.33 -2.42
C SER A 106 -8.54 3.91 -1.92
N CYS A 107 -9.61 3.84 -2.72
CA CYS A 107 -10.96 4.22 -2.28
C CYS A 107 -11.44 3.35 -1.09
N SER A 108 -11.19 2.04 -1.15
CA SER A 108 -11.51 1.12 -0.06
C SER A 108 -10.72 1.46 1.21
N THR A 109 -9.45 1.85 1.07
CA THR A 109 -8.60 2.24 2.21
C THR A 109 -9.17 3.47 2.91
N GLY A 110 -9.59 4.50 2.16
CA GLY A 110 -10.22 5.69 2.74
C GLY A 110 -11.43 5.34 3.60
N LEU A 111 -12.34 4.53 3.08
CA LEU A 111 -13.56 4.11 3.81
C LEU A 111 -13.25 3.20 5.01
N ILE A 112 -12.30 2.29 4.86
CA ILE A 112 -11.93 1.34 5.91
C ILE A 112 -11.26 2.08 7.09
N LEU A 113 -10.46 3.11 6.81
CA LEU A 113 -9.79 3.89 7.85
C LEU A 113 -10.72 4.78 8.68
N ASP A 114 -11.97 4.96 8.24
CA ASP A 114 -13.02 5.64 9.00
C ASP A 114 -13.74 4.69 9.99
N LEU A 115 -13.58 3.37 9.86
CA LEU A 115 -14.19 2.39 10.77
C LEU A 115 -13.83 2.56 12.26
N PRO A 116 -12.61 2.98 12.65
CA PRO A 116 -12.26 3.20 14.06
C PRO A 116 -13.18 4.20 14.77
N PHE A 117 -13.87 5.09 14.05
CA PHE A 117 -14.84 6.02 14.64
C PHE A 117 -16.04 5.29 15.29
N ILE A 118 -16.26 4.00 14.99
CA ILE A 118 -17.30 3.19 15.63
C ILE A 118 -17.06 3.04 17.14
N LEU A 119 -15.80 3.10 17.57
CA LEU A 119 -15.42 3.06 18.98
C LEU A 119 -15.86 4.34 19.73
N VAL A 120 -16.18 5.42 19.00
CA VAL A 120 -16.66 6.69 19.55
C VAL A 120 -18.18 6.77 19.50
N SER A 121 -18.78 6.56 18.32
CA SER A 121 -20.24 6.57 18.14
C SER A 121 -20.64 6.05 16.76
N GLU A 122 -21.71 5.25 16.70
CA GLU A 122 -22.27 4.73 15.45
C GLU A 122 -22.77 5.85 14.51
N LEU A 123 -23.44 6.88 15.05
CA LEU A 123 -23.94 8.00 14.26
C LEU A 123 -22.80 8.83 13.66
N VAL A 124 -21.74 9.06 14.44
CA VAL A 124 -20.53 9.75 13.98
C VAL A 124 -19.85 8.94 12.87
N THR A 125 -19.80 7.62 13.00
CA THR A 125 -19.21 6.72 12.00
C THR A 125 -19.94 6.79 10.67
N ILE A 126 -21.29 6.73 10.68
CA ILE A 126 -22.09 6.85 9.46
C ILE A 126 -21.86 8.21 8.80
N TYR A 127 -21.82 9.29 9.60
CA TYR A 127 -21.53 10.62 9.07
C TYR A 127 -20.13 10.69 8.44
N TYR A 128 -19.10 10.20 9.13
CA TYR A 128 -17.73 10.19 8.62
C TYR A 128 -17.62 9.37 7.34
N ILE A 129 -18.20 8.18 7.26
CA ILE A 129 -18.22 7.35 6.03
C ILE A 129 -18.90 8.09 4.87
N LEU A 130 -20.05 8.74 5.12
CA LEU A 130 -20.78 9.47 4.08
C LEU A 130 -19.99 10.70 3.58
N THR A 131 -19.36 11.43 4.49
CA THR A 131 -18.50 12.57 4.12
C THR A 131 -17.18 12.12 3.49
N GLY A 132 -16.65 11.00 3.97
CA GLY A 132 -15.41 10.35 3.57
C GLY A 132 -15.51 9.70 2.20
N LEU A 133 -16.71 9.48 1.67
CA LEU A 133 -16.91 9.03 0.29
C LEU A 133 -16.30 10.03 -0.72
N LYS A 134 -16.44 11.34 -0.47
CA LYS A 134 -15.88 12.38 -1.35
C LYS A 134 -14.35 12.35 -1.34
N THR A 135 -13.76 12.27 -0.16
CA THR A 135 -12.30 12.20 0.00
C THR A 135 -11.74 10.89 -0.53
N SER A 136 -12.43 9.77 -0.31
CA SER A 136 -12.04 8.44 -0.82
C SER A 136 -12.06 8.37 -2.35
N LEU A 137 -13.03 9.04 -2.99
CA LEU A 137 -13.05 9.16 -4.46
C LEU A 137 -11.86 9.96 -4.98
N ILE A 138 -11.56 11.10 -4.35
CA ILE A 138 -10.39 11.91 -4.70
C ILE A 138 -9.10 11.07 -4.54
N GLN A 139 -8.94 10.42 -3.39
CA GLN A 139 -7.80 9.56 -3.09
C GLN A 139 -7.64 8.43 -4.11
N GLY A 140 -8.75 7.76 -4.45
CA GLY A 140 -8.81 6.76 -5.50
C GLY A 140 -8.35 7.29 -6.85
N THR A 141 -8.87 8.45 -7.27
CA THR A 141 -8.48 9.07 -8.55
C THR A 141 -7.01 9.45 -8.59
N LEU A 142 -6.47 10.00 -7.50
CA LEU A 142 -5.06 10.36 -7.39
C LEU A 142 -4.17 9.12 -7.50
N THR A 143 -4.52 8.03 -6.81
CA THR A 143 -3.78 6.75 -6.91
C THR A 143 -3.84 6.18 -8.33
N ALA A 144 -4.99 6.29 -9.00
CA ALA A 144 -5.15 5.86 -10.39
C ALA A 144 -4.25 6.66 -11.34
N MET A 145 -4.16 7.98 -11.14
CA MET A 145 -3.26 8.86 -11.89
C MET A 145 -1.80 8.53 -11.64
N GLU A 146 -1.42 8.30 -10.37
CA GLU A 146 -0.05 7.91 -10.01
C GLU A 146 0.34 6.58 -10.67
N ILE A 147 -0.56 5.59 -10.68
CA ILE A 147 -0.32 4.32 -11.39
C ILE A 147 -0.18 4.57 -12.89
N ALA A 148 -1.07 5.35 -13.50
CA ALA A 148 -1.03 5.62 -14.93
C ALA A 148 0.29 6.29 -15.37
N LEU A 149 0.82 7.19 -14.54
CA LEU A 149 2.00 8.00 -14.87
C LEU A 149 3.33 7.35 -14.42
N ILE A 150 3.37 6.77 -13.21
CA ILE A 150 4.61 6.44 -12.50
C ILE A 150 4.84 4.92 -12.39
N TYR A 151 3.81 4.07 -12.57
CA TYR A 151 3.97 2.63 -12.37
C TYR A 151 5.05 2.01 -13.28
N LYS A 152 5.07 2.33 -14.58
CA LYS A 152 6.04 1.74 -15.53
C LYS A 152 7.50 2.05 -15.18
N PRO A 153 7.91 3.31 -14.93
CA PRO A 153 9.28 3.58 -14.51
C PRO A 153 9.60 2.93 -13.16
N LEU A 154 8.65 2.92 -12.23
CA LEU A 154 8.82 2.28 -10.93
C LEU A 154 9.04 0.76 -11.03
N GLU A 155 8.23 0.07 -11.84
CA GLU A 155 8.35 -1.37 -12.09
C GLU A 155 9.74 -1.71 -12.65
N LYS A 156 10.24 -0.94 -13.62
CA LYS A 156 11.57 -1.14 -14.20
C LYS A 156 12.69 -1.02 -13.14
N ILE A 157 12.61 -0.03 -12.26
CA ILE A 157 13.61 0.19 -11.20
C ILE A 157 13.54 -0.96 -10.19
N LEU A 158 12.35 -1.31 -9.72
CA LEU A 158 12.16 -2.41 -8.77
C LEU A 158 12.61 -3.76 -9.35
N PHE A 159 12.40 -3.98 -10.65
CA PHE A 159 12.84 -5.19 -11.32
C PHE A 159 14.37 -5.28 -11.39
N LYS A 160 15.06 -4.18 -11.71
CA LYS A 160 16.54 -4.12 -11.64
C LYS A 160 17.06 -4.44 -10.24
N ILE A 161 16.42 -3.89 -9.20
CA ILE A 161 16.79 -4.16 -7.79
C ILE A 161 16.60 -5.66 -7.46
N LYS A 162 15.52 -6.27 -7.95
CA LYS A 162 15.25 -7.71 -7.79
C LYS A 162 16.36 -8.56 -8.42
N GLU A 163 16.80 -8.21 -9.62
CA GLU A 163 17.83 -8.95 -10.35
C GLU A 163 19.23 -8.80 -9.75
N MET A 164 19.60 -7.62 -9.27
CA MET A 164 20.89 -7.39 -8.60
C MET A 164 21.10 -8.23 -7.34
N HIS A 165 20.01 -8.74 -6.74
CA HIS A 165 20.02 -9.50 -5.49
C HIS A 165 19.47 -10.94 -5.65
N LYS A 166 19.42 -11.48 -6.88
CA LYS A 166 19.28 -12.92 -7.12
C LYS A 166 20.61 -13.63 -6.85
#